data_AF-A0A0D8XRZ5-F1
#
_entry.id   AF-A0A0D8XRZ5-F1
#
_cell.length_a   1.000
_cell.length_b   1.000
_cell.length_c   1.000
_cell.angle_alpha   90.00
_cell.angle_beta   90.00
_cell.angle_gamma   90.00
#
_symmetry.space_group_name_H-M   'P 1'
#
loop_
_entity.id
_entity.type
_entity.pdbx_description
1 polymer ?
#
loop_
_entity_poly.entity_id
_entity_poly.type
_entity_poly.pdbx_seq_one_letter_code
_entity_poly.pdbx_strand_id
1 'polypeptide(L)'
;MSVCDVRLYAPKDVINGQSEFGLDTTIRALEYFEAYLNISYPLSKIDLVALDDFSEGAMENWGLLTFRDSTLLHANGTTTIMMREHVALVICHEVAHQWFGNLVTMDWWDDLWLNEGFANYMEYRCVDRLFPDWNIMRRHYIENIAFSHELDGLRGSRAISAQTSNETNIMGLLEEAHRMMLRCLTGNMDELLEHNRIFDYFVGRSVFLKLSNASAVLRMLQSLIGEENFQRSLIQYLNNYAYSNAKGSHLWEIVEKISALLGSPTKSIQYSPTLVILVVLVAYAVLPNGISIQSLANAYITQVGCPMIYVTLSDAKIIVHNQTRYFSEDGMQMNTEWPIPIHYRTDIQTESQLQWMNVGYSNVSWPVMNNSKWIIANTGGIGYVKVLYDTKNYAELTKQLRSNHTAISTVDRTMILVDAFDFSKSSKLSIEIYLDLLLYATEEMDRLLWSTIIKQMRYIEDLIEDTSFAEIFQKQAQHQYNRWIMENRRPSAEILGVVLSEGVRQGGHVAWDKAYRSIKIESPATIAINCEKEDEGSCERQHEAFN
;
A
#
# COMPACT_ATOMS: atom_id res chain seq x y z
N MET A 1 -25.88 1.11 -24.99
CA MET A 1 -24.57 0.61 -24.51
C MET A 1 -23.91 -0.05 -25.70
N SER A 2 -22.75 0.44 -26.14
CA SER A 2 -21.91 -0.37 -27.04
C SER A 2 -21.44 -1.58 -26.25
N VAL A 3 -21.57 -2.76 -26.83
CA VAL A 3 -21.03 -3.98 -26.22
C VAL A 3 -19.51 -3.89 -26.33
N CYS A 4 -18.81 -3.96 -25.19
CA CYS A 4 -17.36 -4.04 -25.15
C CYS A 4 -16.96 -5.52 -25.04
N ASP A 5 -16.22 -6.02 -26.03
CA ASP A 5 -15.69 -7.39 -25.99
C ASP A 5 -14.47 -7.45 -25.07
N VAL A 6 -14.48 -8.34 -24.07
CA VAL A 6 -13.33 -8.63 -23.19
C VAL A 6 -12.71 -9.96 -23.59
N ARG A 7 -11.41 -9.98 -23.89
CA ARG A 7 -10.70 -11.20 -24.35
C ARG A 7 -9.35 -11.34 -23.67
N LEU A 8 -8.95 -12.57 -23.36
CA LEU A 8 -7.66 -12.88 -22.75
C LEU A 8 -6.89 -13.83 -23.67
N TYR A 9 -5.65 -13.46 -23.96
CA TYR A 9 -4.72 -14.18 -24.80
C TYR A 9 -3.50 -14.62 -23.98
N ALA A 10 -3.13 -15.90 -24.11
CA ALA A 10 -1.89 -16.45 -23.59
C ALA A 10 -1.51 -17.70 -24.41
N PRO A 11 -0.27 -18.22 -24.28
CA PRO A 11 0.11 -19.49 -24.89
C PRO A 11 -0.85 -20.63 -24.52
N LYS A 12 -1.13 -21.53 -25.47
CA LYS A 12 -2.18 -22.57 -25.36
C LYS A 12 -1.95 -23.54 -24.19
N ASP A 13 -0.69 -23.83 -23.91
CA ASP A 13 -0.22 -24.68 -22.81
C ASP A 13 -0.34 -24.00 -21.44
N VAL A 14 -0.28 -22.66 -21.40
CA VAL A 14 -0.34 -21.88 -20.16
C VAL A 14 -1.77 -21.49 -19.79
N ILE A 15 -2.61 -21.12 -20.77
CA ILE A 15 -3.94 -20.53 -20.51
C ILE A 15 -4.96 -21.50 -19.88
N ASN A 16 -4.79 -22.82 -20.06
CA ASN A 16 -5.80 -23.81 -19.71
C ASN A 16 -6.07 -23.82 -18.19
N GLY A 17 -7.31 -23.48 -17.82
CA GLY A 17 -7.75 -23.44 -16.42
C GLY A 17 -7.23 -22.25 -15.61
N GLN A 18 -6.63 -21.23 -16.27
CA GLN A 18 -6.02 -20.09 -15.58
C GLN A 18 -6.59 -18.71 -15.98
N SER A 19 -7.48 -18.65 -16.97
CA SER A 19 -7.98 -17.39 -17.54
C SER A 19 -9.25 -16.83 -16.88
N GLU A 20 -10.03 -17.68 -16.21
CA GLU A 20 -11.37 -17.33 -15.72
C GLU A 20 -11.35 -16.17 -14.73
N PHE A 21 -10.43 -16.21 -13.76
CA PHE A 21 -10.34 -15.17 -12.73
C PHE A 21 -9.94 -13.82 -13.30
N GLY A 22 -8.96 -13.80 -14.23
CA GLY A 22 -8.54 -12.58 -14.90
C GLY A 22 -9.67 -11.95 -15.71
N LEU A 23 -10.35 -12.76 -16.54
CA LEU A 23 -11.49 -12.32 -17.35
C LEU A 23 -12.65 -11.77 -16.50
N ASP A 24 -13.09 -12.51 -15.47
CA ASP A 24 -14.16 -12.06 -14.56
C ASP A 24 -13.81 -10.74 -13.88
N THR A 25 -12.57 -10.63 -13.39
CA THR A 25 -12.10 -9.43 -12.70
C THR A 25 -12.08 -8.23 -13.64
N THR A 26 -11.62 -8.37 -14.89
CA THR A 26 -11.62 -7.27 -15.86
C THR A 26 -13.03 -6.79 -16.20
N ILE A 27 -13.96 -7.72 -16.45
CA ILE A 27 -15.36 -7.37 -16.75
C ILE A 27 -15.95 -6.54 -15.60
N ARG A 28 -15.80 -7.03 -14.37
CA ARG A 28 -16.35 -6.38 -13.18
C ARG A 28 -15.65 -5.06 -12.86
N ALA A 29 -14.36 -4.95 -13.14
CA ALA A 29 -13.60 -3.71 -12.99
C ALA A 29 -14.08 -2.65 -13.99
N LEU A 30 -14.27 -3.02 -15.27
CA LEU A 30 -14.84 -2.12 -16.27
C LEU A 30 -16.22 -1.62 -15.85
N GLU A 31 -17.12 -2.51 -15.43
CA GLU A 31 -18.45 -2.16 -14.94
C GLU A 31 -18.38 -1.20 -13.73
N TYR A 32 -17.46 -1.46 -12.80
CA TYR A 32 -17.21 -0.59 -11.66
C TYR A 32 -16.79 0.81 -12.08
N PHE A 33 -15.80 0.94 -12.97
CA PHE A 33 -15.28 2.23 -13.40
C PHE A 33 -16.28 3.01 -14.25
N GLU A 34 -17.00 2.36 -15.16
CA GLU A 34 -18.08 3.00 -15.92
C GLU A 34 -19.17 3.56 -15.00
N ALA A 35 -19.58 2.79 -14.00
CA ALA A 35 -20.59 3.22 -13.04
C ALA A 35 -20.08 4.31 -12.10
N TYR A 36 -18.84 4.19 -11.60
CA TYR A 36 -18.25 5.12 -10.66
C TYR A 36 -17.90 6.47 -11.31
N LEU A 37 -17.37 6.45 -12.52
CA LEU A 37 -16.98 7.66 -13.25
C LEU A 37 -18.09 8.20 -14.16
N ASN A 38 -19.22 7.49 -14.27
CA ASN A 38 -20.35 7.85 -15.13
C ASN A 38 -19.91 8.20 -16.56
N ILE A 39 -18.89 7.50 -17.06
CA ILE A 39 -18.27 7.68 -18.38
C ILE A 39 -18.06 6.29 -18.94
N SER A 40 -18.74 5.98 -20.05
CA SER A 40 -18.58 4.69 -20.74
C SER A 40 -17.16 4.52 -21.28
N TYR A 41 -16.68 3.28 -21.28
CA TYR A 41 -15.43 2.92 -21.92
C TYR A 41 -15.53 3.19 -23.44
N PRO A 42 -14.59 3.95 -24.03
CA PRO A 42 -14.79 4.50 -25.37
C PRO A 42 -14.47 3.53 -26.52
N LEU A 43 -13.81 2.40 -26.26
CA LEU A 43 -13.46 1.42 -27.30
C LEU A 43 -14.44 0.25 -27.32
N SER A 44 -14.55 -0.42 -28.47
CA SER A 44 -15.44 -1.58 -28.64
C SER A 44 -14.91 -2.87 -28.03
N LYS A 45 -13.67 -2.89 -27.54
CA LYS A 45 -12.98 -4.06 -27.02
C LYS A 45 -11.89 -3.69 -26.04
N ILE A 46 -11.60 -4.60 -25.12
CA ILE A 46 -10.40 -4.62 -24.29
C ILE A 46 -9.79 -6.03 -24.36
N ASP A 47 -8.54 -6.12 -24.82
CA ASP A 47 -7.80 -7.37 -24.89
C ASP A 47 -6.76 -7.39 -23.77
N LEU A 48 -6.58 -8.53 -23.11
CA LEU A 48 -5.53 -8.80 -22.13
C LEU A 48 -4.56 -9.82 -22.72
N VAL A 49 -3.26 -9.57 -22.63
CA VAL A 49 -2.23 -10.48 -23.15
C VAL A 49 -1.26 -10.85 -22.04
N ALA A 50 -1.17 -12.14 -21.69
CA ALA A 50 -0.15 -12.67 -20.80
C ALA A 50 1.14 -12.99 -21.58
N LEU A 51 2.25 -12.44 -21.09
CA LEU A 51 3.59 -12.55 -21.64
C LEU A 51 4.50 -13.24 -20.62
N ASP A 52 5.30 -14.20 -21.08
CA ASP A 52 6.25 -14.98 -20.25
C ASP A 52 7.45 -14.10 -19.81
N ASP A 53 8.12 -13.46 -20.77
CA ASP A 53 9.25 -12.56 -20.53
C ASP A 53 8.83 -11.10 -20.73
N PHE A 54 8.26 -10.50 -19.67
CA PHE A 54 7.87 -9.09 -19.64
C PHE A 54 8.56 -8.41 -18.46
N SER A 55 9.42 -7.43 -18.77
CA SER A 55 10.23 -6.72 -17.75
C SER A 55 9.36 -5.95 -16.77
N GLU A 56 8.26 -5.41 -17.27
CA GLU A 56 7.26 -4.71 -16.48
C GLU A 56 6.25 -5.70 -15.87
N GLY A 57 5.54 -5.29 -14.82
CA GLY A 57 4.46 -6.10 -14.24
C GLY A 57 3.25 -6.17 -15.17
N ALA A 58 2.84 -5.01 -15.68
CA ALA A 58 1.76 -4.82 -16.65
C ALA A 58 1.93 -3.46 -17.36
N MET A 59 1.16 -3.21 -18.42
CA MET A 59 1.14 -1.93 -19.14
C MET A 59 -0.24 -1.68 -19.78
N GLU A 60 -0.71 -0.44 -19.68
CA GLU A 60 -2.10 -0.03 -19.83
C GLU A 60 -2.54 0.27 -21.28
N ASN A 61 -1.80 -0.20 -22.30
CA ASN A 61 -1.99 0.24 -23.68
C ASN A 61 -3.46 0.19 -24.09
N TRP A 62 -3.99 1.30 -24.63
CA TRP A 62 -5.45 1.51 -24.71
C TRP A 62 -6.16 0.43 -25.54
N GLY A 63 -6.91 -0.43 -24.85
CA GLY A 63 -7.63 -1.56 -25.44
C GLY A 63 -6.79 -2.82 -25.66
N LEU A 64 -5.49 -2.84 -25.37
CA LEU A 64 -4.61 -4.02 -25.41
C LEU A 64 -3.66 -4.01 -24.21
N LEU A 65 -4.16 -4.43 -23.06
CA LEU A 65 -3.41 -4.46 -21.82
C LEU A 65 -2.43 -5.65 -21.86
N THR A 66 -1.17 -5.41 -21.57
CA THR A 66 -0.14 -6.46 -21.54
C THR A 66 0.27 -6.72 -20.11
N PHE A 67 0.42 -8.00 -19.75
CA PHE A 67 0.73 -8.45 -18.40
C PHE A 67 1.86 -9.46 -18.45
N ARG A 68 2.65 -9.53 -17.38
CA ARG A 68 3.36 -10.78 -17.09
C ARG A 68 2.33 -11.88 -16.81
N ASP A 69 2.61 -13.10 -17.22
CA ASP A 69 1.69 -14.23 -17.02
C ASP A 69 1.28 -14.40 -15.55
N SER A 70 2.20 -14.20 -14.61
CA SER A 70 1.98 -14.28 -13.17
C SER A 70 1.04 -13.18 -12.63
N THR A 71 0.92 -12.04 -13.31
CA THR A 71 0.03 -10.93 -12.87
C THR A 71 -1.35 -10.96 -13.51
N LEU A 72 -1.62 -11.95 -14.38
CA LEU A 72 -2.91 -12.10 -15.08
C LEU A 72 -3.54 -13.50 -14.91
N LEU A 73 -2.73 -14.56 -14.94
CA LEU A 73 -3.20 -15.94 -14.93
C LEU A 73 -3.30 -16.48 -13.50
N HIS A 74 -4.38 -17.21 -13.23
CA HIS A 74 -4.67 -17.74 -11.90
C HIS A 74 -5.40 -19.07 -11.96
N ALA A 75 -4.75 -20.15 -11.49
CA ALA A 75 -5.36 -21.46 -11.34
C ALA A 75 -5.89 -21.68 -9.91
N ASN A 76 -7.12 -22.19 -9.79
CA ASN A 76 -7.73 -22.54 -8.52
C ASN A 76 -6.96 -23.68 -7.83
N GLY A 77 -6.63 -23.52 -6.55
CA GLY A 77 -6.03 -24.56 -5.70
C GLY A 77 -4.50 -24.63 -5.71
N THR A 78 -3.82 -23.99 -6.66
CA THR A 78 -2.35 -23.95 -6.72
C THR A 78 -1.76 -22.58 -6.37
N THR A 79 -2.56 -21.52 -6.49
CA THR A 79 -2.16 -20.14 -6.25
C THR A 79 -2.53 -19.66 -4.85
N THR A 80 -1.68 -18.84 -4.23
CA THR A 80 -1.93 -18.31 -2.90
C THR A 80 -2.96 -17.17 -2.92
N ILE A 81 -3.62 -16.91 -1.78
CA ILE A 81 -4.55 -15.78 -1.63
C ILE A 81 -3.86 -14.45 -1.93
N MET A 82 -2.61 -14.27 -1.49
CA MET A 82 -1.83 -13.05 -1.76
C MET A 82 -1.62 -12.82 -3.25
N MET A 83 -1.37 -13.90 -3.99
CA MET A 83 -1.20 -13.82 -5.44
C MET A 83 -2.52 -13.49 -6.13
N ARG A 84 -3.63 -14.10 -5.67
CA ARG A 84 -4.97 -13.77 -6.17
C ARG A 84 -5.34 -12.30 -5.94
N GLU A 85 -5.07 -11.78 -4.74
CA GLU A 85 -5.23 -10.35 -4.43
C GLU A 85 -4.37 -9.48 -5.34
N HIS A 86 -3.11 -9.88 -5.58
CA HIS A 86 -2.19 -9.14 -6.43
C HIS A 86 -2.65 -9.09 -7.89
N VAL A 87 -3.04 -10.23 -8.49
CA VAL A 87 -3.61 -10.30 -9.84
C VAL A 87 -4.82 -9.37 -9.95
N ALA A 88 -5.71 -9.36 -8.96
CA ALA A 88 -6.87 -8.49 -8.98
C ALA A 88 -6.50 -7.00 -8.93
N LEU A 89 -5.54 -6.63 -8.07
CA LEU A 89 -5.03 -5.26 -7.98
C LEU A 89 -4.44 -4.80 -9.31
N VAL A 90 -3.51 -5.56 -9.89
CA VAL A 90 -2.88 -5.22 -11.18
C VAL A 90 -3.93 -5.07 -12.29
N ILE A 91 -4.88 -6.00 -12.41
CA ILE A 91 -5.97 -5.86 -13.38
C ILE A 91 -6.77 -4.57 -13.14
N CYS A 92 -7.12 -4.26 -11.89
CA CYS A 92 -7.86 -3.05 -11.58
C CYS A 92 -7.05 -1.76 -11.83
N HIS A 93 -5.73 -1.80 -11.65
CA HIS A 93 -4.81 -0.71 -11.96
C HIS A 93 -4.79 -0.41 -13.45
N GLU A 94 -4.55 -1.43 -14.28
CA GLU A 94 -4.53 -1.28 -15.74
C GLU A 94 -5.89 -0.85 -16.31
N VAL A 95 -6.99 -1.33 -15.71
CA VAL A 95 -8.34 -0.90 -16.09
C VAL A 95 -8.61 0.55 -15.65
N ALA A 96 -8.10 1.01 -14.50
CA ALA A 96 -8.23 2.40 -14.07
C ALA A 96 -7.56 3.36 -15.05
N HIS A 97 -6.39 2.97 -15.60
CA HIS A 97 -5.67 3.75 -16.59
C HIS A 97 -6.45 4.03 -17.88
N GLN A 98 -7.47 3.22 -18.19
CA GLN A 98 -8.35 3.45 -19.33
C GLN A 98 -9.10 4.80 -19.22
N TRP A 99 -9.25 5.35 -18.01
CA TRP A 99 -9.70 6.72 -17.76
C TRP A 99 -8.54 7.64 -17.32
N PHE A 100 -7.69 7.19 -16.39
CA PHE A 100 -6.59 7.97 -15.82
C PHE A 100 -5.25 7.66 -16.50
N GLY A 101 -4.97 8.34 -17.61
CA GLY A 101 -3.74 8.17 -18.39
C GLY A 101 -4.03 8.02 -19.88
N ASN A 102 -5.06 7.23 -20.23
CA ASN A 102 -5.48 7.05 -21.62
C ASN A 102 -6.53 8.09 -22.05
N LEU A 103 -7.68 8.16 -21.36
CA LEU A 103 -8.72 9.15 -21.70
C LEU A 103 -8.27 10.58 -21.39
N VAL A 104 -7.62 10.78 -20.25
CA VAL A 104 -6.95 12.04 -19.89
C VAL A 104 -5.53 11.72 -19.51
N THR A 105 -4.57 12.28 -20.23
CA THR A 105 -3.14 12.07 -19.99
C THR A 105 -2.55 13.27 -19.25
N MET A 106 -1.55 13.09 -18.40
CA MET A 106 -0.80 14.23 -17.86
C MET A 106 -0.20 15.08 -19.00
N ASP A 107 -0.06 16.39 -18.78
CA ASP A 107 0.55 17.33 -19.74
C ASP A 107 2.05 17.06 -19.92
N TRP A 108 2.73 16.70 -18.83
CA TRP A 108 4.12 16.33 -18.85
C TRP A 108 4.44 15.36 -17.70
N TRP A 109 5.61 14.72 -17.79
CA TRP A 109 6.04 13.65 -16.87
C TRP A 109 6.26 14.11 -15.42
N ASP A 110 6.38 15.40 -15.17
CA ASP A 110 6.41 15.96 -13.80
C ASP A 110 5.09 15.75 -13.05
N ASP A 111 3.99 15.51 -13.77
CA ASP A 111 2.67 15.18 -13.25
C ASP A 111 2.29 13.70 -13.50
N LEU A 112 3.26 12.79 -13.67
CA LEU A 112 3.01 11.34 -13.84
C LEU A 112 2.10 10.75 -12.75
N TRP A 113 2.11 11.33 -11.55
CA TRP A 113 1.23 10.94 -10.45
C TRP A 113 -0.28 11.06 -10.78
N LEU A 114 -0.66 11.89 -11.76
CA LEU A 114 -2.05 11.99 -12.25
C LEU A 114 -2.52 10.69 -12.92
N ASN A 115 -1.60 9.94 -13.51
CA ASN A 115 -1.90 8.63 -14.08
C ASN A 115 -1.74 7.58 -12.98
N GLU A 116 -0.50 7.41 -12.52
CA GLU A 116 -0.10 6.26 -11.69
C GLU A 116 -0.60 6.34 -10.26
N GLY A 117 -0.60 7.53 -9.65
CA GLY A 117 -1.12 7.72 -8.30
C GLY A 117 -2.63 7.50 -8.24
N PHE A 118 -3.36 7.90 -9.30
CA PHE A 118 -4.79 7.64 -9.42
C PHE A 118 -5.09 6.17 -9.71
N ALA A 119 -4.39 5.54 -10.65
CA ALA A 119 -4.56 4.12 -10.91
C ALA A 119 -4.27 3.29 -9.65
N ASN A 120 -3.18 3.59 -8.93
CA ASN A 120 -2.83 2.92 -7.68
C ASN A 120 -3.79 3.23 -6.53
N TYR A 121 -4.47 4.37 -6.49
CA TYR A 121 -5.52 4.56 -5.48
C TYR A 121 -6.80 3.82 -5.87
N MET A 122 -7.18 3.91 -7.14
CA MET A 122 -8.41 3.37 -7.66
C MET A 122 -8.40 1.85 -7.79
N GLU A 123 -7.25 1.20 -7.94
CA GLU A 123 -7.13 -0.26 -7.93
C GLU A 123 -7.65 -0.84 -6.61
N TYR A 124 -7.26 -0.25 -5.47
CA TYR A 124 -7.70 -0.70 -4.15
C TYR A 124 -9.19 -0.44 -3.96
N ARG A 125 -9.68 0.72 -4.41
CA ARG A 125 -11.11 1.06 -4.37
C ARG A 125 -11.95 0.08 -5.19
N CYS A 126 -11.45 -0.29 -6.37
CA CYS A 126 -12.08 -1.27 -7.25
C CYS A 126 -12.08 -2.66 -6.60
N VAL A 127 -10.92 -3.15 -6.15
CA VAL A 127 -10.81 -4.46 -5.49
C VAL A 127 -11.66 -4.51 -4.21
N ASP A 128 -11.72 -3.44 -3.41
CA ASP A 128 -12.56 -3.37 -2.20
C ASP A 128 -14.05 -3.52 -2.55
N ARG A 129 -14.47 -2.96 -3.70
CA ARG A 129 -15.85 -3.10 -4.18
C ARG A 129 -16.14 -4.47 -4.79
N LEU A 130 -15.18 -5.06 -5.49
CA LEU A 130 -15.30 -6.36 -6.14
C LEU A 130 -15.20 -7.52 -5.12
N PHE A 131 -14.35 -7.38 -4.12
CA PHE A 131 -14.04 -8.42 -3.14
C PHE A 131 -14.05 -7.85 -1.71
N PRO A 132 -15.22 -7.44 -1.18
CA PRO A 132 -15.32 -6.73 0.10
C PRO A 132 -14.78 -7.53 1.29
N ASP A 133 -14.83 -8.86 1.24
CA ASP A 133 -14.34 -9.73 2.31
C ASP A 133 -12.81 -9.69 2.45
N TRP A 134 -12.08 -9.24 1.42
CA TRP A 134 -10.62 -9.19 1.44
C TRP A 134 -10.06 -8.07 2.31
N ASN A 135 -10.88 -7.08 2.68
CA ASN A 135 -10.44 -5.92 3.47
C ASN A 135 -9.18 -5.25 2.86
N ILE A 136 -9.14 -5.11 1.53
CA ILE A 136 -7.93 -4.74 0.78
C ILE A 136 -7.39 -3.36 1.17
N MET A 137 -8.23 -2.48 1.71
CA MET A 137 -7.80 -1.17 2.22
C MET A 137 -6.82 -1.28 3.42
N ARG A 138 -6.75 -2.41 4.12
CA ARG A 138 -5.69 -2.66 5.12
C ARG A 138 -4.34 -2.84 4.45
N ARG A 139 -4.32 -3.56 3.32
CA ARG A 139 -3.15 -3.72 2.46
C ARG A 139 -2.75 -2.37 1.86
N HIS A 140 -3.71 -1.53 1.46
CA HIS A 140 -3.43 -0.15 1.02
C HIS A 140 -2.60 0.62 2.04
N TYR A 141 -2.97 0.59 3.32
CA TYR A 141 -2.19 1.26 4.37
C TYR A 141 -0.75 0.73 4.46
N ILE A 142 -0.58 -0.60 4.48
CA ILE A 142 0.76 -1.22 4.60
C ILE A 142 1.62 -0.91 3.38
N GLU A 143 1.05 -1.07 2.19
CA GLU A 143 1.81 -0.98 0.93
C GLU A 143 2.00 0.45 0.43
N ASN A 144 1.08 1.37 0.72
CA ASN A 144 1.12 2.74 0.20
C ASN A 144 1.38 3.84 1.23
N ILE A 145 1.28 3.54 2.53
CA ILE A 145 1.54 4.53 3.59
C ILE A 145 2.75 4.11 4.40
N ALA A 146 2.68 2.96 5.08
CA ALA A 146 3.77 2.47 5.93
C ALA A 146 5.08 2.27 5.15
N PHE A 147 5.01 1.57 4.01
CA PHE A 147 6.18 1.34 3.15
C PHE A 147 6.72 2.64 2.54
N SER A 148 5.83 3.53 2.10
CA SER A 148 6.17 4.84 1.55
C SER A 148 6.93 5.72 2.53
N HIS A 149 6.51 5.76 3.81
CA HIS A 149 7.19 6.53 4.83
C HIS A 149 8.67 6.12 5.01
N GLU A 150 8.98 4.82 4.94
CA GLU A 150 10.34 4.29 5.10
C GLU A 150 11.27 4.81 3.98
N LEU A 151 10.78 4.81 2.75
CA LEU A 151 11.54 5.22 1.58
C LEU A 151 11.59 6.74 1.39
N ASP A 152 10.49 7.43 1.67
CA ASP A 152 10.41 8.89 1.57
C ASP A 152 11.17 9.61 2.71
N GLY A 153 11.43 8.87 3.81
CA GLY A 153 12.34 9.26 4.88
C GLY A 153 13.83 9.20 4.50
N LEU A 154 14.19 8.69 3.32
CA LEU A 154 15.58 8.66 2.86
C LEU A 154 16.05 10.04 2.37
N ARG A 155 17.34 10.35 2.57
CA ARG A 155 17.98 11.59 2.09
C ARG A 155 17.87 11.76 0.58
N GLY A 156 17.96 10.65 -0.14
CA GLY A 156 17.89 10.61 -1.59
C GLY A 156 16.46 10.65 -2.15
N SER A 157 15.43 10.76 -1.30
CA SER A 157 14.04 10.86 -1.76
C SER A 157 13.82 12.12 -2.61
N ARG A 158 12.74 12.10 -3.40
CA ARG A 158 12.32 13.17 -4.29
C ARG A 158 10.84 13.44 -4.11
N ALA A 159 10.42 14.66 -4.45
CA ALA A 159 9.02 15.04 -4.45
C ALA A 159 8.25 14.21 -5.49
N ILE A 160 6.94 14.05 -5.26
CA ILE A 160 6.03 13.35 -6.16
C ILE A 160 6.02 14.05 -7.52
N SER A 161 5.83 15.37 -7.51
CA SER A 161 5.95 16.24 -8.67
C SER A 161 7.31 16.95 -8.63
N ALA A 162 8.13 16.71 -9.64
CA ALA A 162 9.46 17.29 -9.77
C ALA A 162 9.76 17.59 -11.24
N GLN A 163 10.35 18.76 -11.52
CA GLN A 163 10.67 19.17 -12.88
C GLN A 163 11.64 18.19 -13.55
N THR A 164 11.22 17.61 -14.68
CA THR A 164 12.07 16.75 -15.50
C THR A 164 12.30 17.37 -16.88
N SER A 165 13.57 17.64 -17.20
CA SER A 165 13.98 18.25 -18.49
C SER A 165 14.63 17.29 -19.48
N ASN A 166 15.11 16.12 -19.04
CA ASN A 166 15.90 15.18 -19.88
C ASN A 166 15.36 13.74 -19.77
N GLU A 167 15.50 12.95 -20.84
CA GLU A 167 15.03 11.55 -20.94
C GLU A 167 15.54 10.66 -19.80
N THR A 168 16.80 10.80 -19.38
CA THR A 168 17.36 10.03 -18.24
C THR A 168 16.68 10.36 -16.91
N ASN A 169 16.13 11.57 -16.76
CA ASN A 169 15.35 11.94 -15.57
C ASN A 169 13.92 11.41 -15.65
N ILE A 170 13.33 11.29 -16.86
CA ILE A 170 12.02 10.68 -17.09
C ILE A 170 12.09 9.19 -16.79
N MET A 171 13.06 8.48 -17.38
CA MET A 171 13.33 7.08 -17.01
C MET A 171 13.69 7.00 -15.53
N GLY A 172 14.38 7.98 -14.94
CA GLY A 172 14.59 8.04 -13.49
C GLY A 172 13.33 8.21 -12.64
N LEU A 173 12.22 8.77 -13.17
CA LEU A 173 10.91 8.76 -12.51
C LEU A 173 10.28 7.36 -12.52
N LEU A 174 10.53 6.59 -13.58
CA LEU A 174 10.03 5.23 -13.81
C LEU A 174 10.95 4.16 -13.17
N GLU A 175 12.27 4.40 -13.08
CA GLU A 175 13.34 3.44 -12.78
C GLU A 175 14.03 3.68 -11.42
N GLU A 176 13.55 4.58 -10.57
CA GLU A 176 14.23 4.91 -9.29
C GLU A 176 14.42 3.69 -8.36
N ALA A 177 13.63 2.67 -8.63
CA ALA A 177 13.83 1.26 -8.38
C ALA A 177 15.25 0.65 -8.51
N HIS A 178 15.78 0.69 -9.73
CA HIS A 178 16.89 -0.15 -10.16
C HIS A 178 18.19 0.28 -9.46
N ARG A 179 18.33 1.58 -9.19
CA ARG A 179 19.52 2.17 -8.57
C ARG A 179 19.61 1.95 -7.06
N MET A 180 18.50 1.71 -6.37
CA MET A 180 18.52 1.37 -4.94
C MET A 180 18.84 -0.12 -4.75
N MET A 181 18.33 -0.97 -5.64
CA MET A 181 18.70 -2.38 -5.73
C MET A 181 20.21 -2.55 -5.97
N LEU A 182 20.81 -1.79 -6.89
CA LEU A 182 22.26 -1.79 -7.14
C LEU A 182 23.15 -1.44 -5.92
N ARG A 183 22.63 -0.76 -4.90
CA ARG A 183 23.37 -0.51 -3.65
C ARG A 183 23.23 -1.64 -2.62
N CYS A 184 22.15 -2.41 -2.67
CA CYS A 184 22.04 -3.66 -1.94
C CYS A 184 22.84 -4.79 -2.63
N LEU A 185 23.01 -4.72 -3.95
CA LEU A 185 23.71 -5.71 -4.80
C LEU A 185 25.25 -5.60 -4.78
N THR A 186 25.85 -4.77 -3.93
CA THR A 186 27.31 -4.85 -3.70
C THR A 186 27.70 -5.99 -2.75
N GLY A 187 26.74 -6.75 -2.24
CA GLY A 187 26.93 -8.09 -1.68
C GLY A 187 26.78 -9.16 -2.78
N ASN A 188 27.70 -10.13 -2.78
CA ASN A 188 27.89 -11.25 -3.73
C ASN A 188 26.69 -11.63 -4.64
N MET A 189 26.95 -11.61 -5.96
CA MET A 189 25.99 -11.88 -7.05
C MET A 189 25.51 -13.34 -7.18
N ASP A 190 26.12 -14.30 -6.47
CA ASP A 190 25.84 -15.73 -6.68
C ASP A 190 24.62 -16.26 -5.89
N GLU A 191 24.09 -15.52 -4.92
CA GLU A 191 22.91 -15.94 -4.11
C GLU A 191 21.54 -15.51 -4.68
N LEU A 192 21.51 -14.71 -5.75
CA LEU A 192 20.29 -14.06 -6.25
C LEU A 192 19.45 -14.92 -7.19
N LEU A 193 19.99 -15.98 -7.77
CA LEU A 193 19.25 -16.82 -8.72
C LEU A 193 18.17 -17.69 -8.07
N GLU A 194 18.25 -17.96 -6.76
CA GLU A 194 17.23 -18.74 -6.03
C GLU A 194 16.05 -17.89 -5.55
N HIS A 195 16.17 -16.56 -5.51
CA HIS A 195 15.17 -15.68 -4.90
C HIS A 195 14.06 -15.20 -5.85
N ASN A 196 14.12 -15.53 -7.15
CA ASN A 196 13.30 -14.90 -8.21
C ASN A 196 11.76 -14.85 -7.98
N ARG A 197 11.15 -15.77 -7.21
CA ARG A 197 9.70 -15.71 -6.91
C ARG A 197 9.31 -14.78 -5.75
N ILE A 198 10.22 -14.56 -4.79
CA ILE A 198 10.06 -13.53 -3.74
C ILE A 198 10.58 -12.19 -4.28
N PHE A 199 11.58 -12.25 -5.16
CA PHE A 199 12.09 -11.13 -5.95
C PHE A 199 10.98 -10.51 -6.80
N ASP A 200 10.11 -11.27 -7.46
CA ASP A 200 8.98 -10.70 -8.23
C ASP A 200 7.97 -9.90 -7.37
N TYR A 201 7.77 -10.25 -6.08
CA TYR A 201 6.97 -9.45 -5.14
C TYR A 201 7.68 -8.13 -4.74
N PHE A 202 9.00 -8.04 -4.91
CA PHE A 202 9.84 -6.90 -4.54
C PHE A 202 10.32 -6.05 -5.73
N VAL A 203 10.53 -6.64 -6.91
CA VAL A 203 11.08 -6.02 -8.11
C VAL A 203 10.02 -5.16 -8.81
N GLY A 204 8.77 -5.62 -8.89
CA GLY A 204 7.65 -4.78 -9.34
C GLY A 204 7.32 -3.60 -8.42
N ARG A 205 7.93 -3.55 -7.22
CA ARG A 205 7.56 -2.64 -6.12
C ARG A 205 8.40 -1.36 -6.05
N SER A 206 9.09 -1.04 -7.14
CA SER A 206 10.20 -0.11 -7.10
C SER A 206 9.98 1.10 -8.03
N VAL A 207 9.11 0.95 -9.05
CA VAL A 207 8.34 2.05 -9.69
C VAL A 207 7.28 2.62 -8.71
N PHE A 208 6.90 1.80 -7.72
CA PHE A 208 5.80 2.02 -6.76
C PHE A 208 5.97 3.19 -5.76
N LEU A 209 7.18 3.70 -5.50
CA LEU A 209 7.38 4.67 -4.41
C LEU A 209 6.59 5.97 -4.60
N LYS A 210 6.66 6.59 -5.78
CA LYS A 210 5.92 7.84 -6.06
C LYS A 210 4.42 7.60 -6.18
N LEU A 211 4.04 6.45 -6.74
CA LEU A 211 2.65 6.03 -6.94
C LEU A 211 1.96 5.87 -5.58
N SER A 212 2.63 5.19 -4.65
CA SER A 212 2.17 4.97 -3.29
C SER A 212 2.01 6.27 -2.49
N ASN A 213 2.98 7.19 -2.57
CA ASN A 213 2.86 8.49 -1.90
C ASN A 213 1.68 9.29 -2.45
N ALA A 214 1.51 9.31 -3.77
CA ALA A 214 0.38 9.99 -4.41
C ALA A 214 -0.96 9.36 -4.01
N SER A 215 -1.05 8.04 -4.01
CA SER A 215 -2.24 7.29 -3.58
C SER A 215 -2.60 7.54 -2.11
N ALA A 216 -1.61 7.63 -1.23
CA ALA A 216 -1.81 8.01 0.16
C ALA A 216 -2.37 9.45 0.30
N VAL A 217 -1.81 10.39 -0.45
CA VAL A 217 -2.27 11.79 -0.48
C VAL A 217 -3.68 11.90 -1.05
N LEU A 218 -4.00 11.16 -2.11
CA LEU A 218 -5.35 11.10 -2.69
C LEU A 218 -6.37 10.55 -1.68
N ARG A 219 -6.02 9.47 -0.95
CA ARG A 219 -6.87 8.93 0.12
C ARG A 219 -7.10 9.94 1.24
N MET A 220 -6.04 10.65 1.65
CA MET A 220 -6.13 11.71 2.66
C MET A 220 -7.06 12.84 2.18
N LEU A 221 -6.88 13.33 0.95
CA LEU A 221 -7.71 14.39 0.37
C LEU A 221 -9.17 13.94 0.24
N GLN A 222 -9.43 12.73 -0.24
CA GLN A 222 -10.78 12.16 -0.31
C GLN A 222 -11.45 12.17 1.08
N SER A 223 -10.73 11.76 2.13
CA SER A 223 -11.29 11.73 3.49
C SER A 223 -11.74 13.11 3.99
N LEU A 224 -11.07 14.18 3.54
CA LEU A 224 -11.37 15.56 3.90
C LEU A 224 -12.53 16.14 3.10
N ILE A 225 -12.59 15.86 1.80
CA ILE A 225 -13.61 16.44 0.91
C ILE A 225 -14.89 15.62 0.85
N GLY A 226 -14.83 14.34 1.23
CA GLY A 226 -15.92 13.38 1.15
C GLY A 226 -15.97 12.64 -0.18
N GLU A 227 -16.37 11.37 -0.11
CA GLU A 227 -16.46 10.45 -1.25
C GLU A 227 -17.26 11.02 -2.43
N GLU A 228 -18.45 11.56 -2.16
CA GLU A 228 -19.33 12.07 -3.21
C GLU A 228 -18.72 13.25 -3.96
N ASN A 229 -18.08 14.18 -3.24
CA ASN A 229 -17.40 15.31 -3.85
C ASN A 229 -16.17 14.89 -4.64
N PHE A 230 -15.40 13.93 -4.11
CA PHE A 230 -14.26 13.35 -4.81
C PHE A 230 -14.71 12.72 -6.13
N GLN A 231 -15.69 11.82 -6.09
CA GLN A 231 -16.27 11.19 -7.28
C GLN A 231 -16.74 12.23 -8.31
N ARG A 232 -17.58 13.19 -7.92
CA ARG A 232 -18.07 14.25 -8.83
C ARG A 232 -16.93 15.07 -9.45
N SER A 233 -15.86 15.30 -8.70
CA SER A 233 -14.68 16.02 -9.20
C SER A 233 -13.94 15.23 -10.26
N LEU A 234 -13.80 13.91 -10.08
CA LEU A 234 -13.21 13.04 -11.11
C LEU A 234 -14.07 12.98 -12.36
N ILE A 235 -15.39 12.87 -12.22
CA ILE A 235 -16.33 12.91 -13.35
C ILE A 235 -16.16 14.22 -14.13
N GLN A 236 -16.15 15.37 -13.44
CA GLN A 236 -15.98 16.66 -14.10
C GLN A 236 -14.60 16.83 -14.73
N TYR A 237 -13.53 16.40 -14.05
CA TYR A 237 -12.17 16.41 -14.57
C TYR A 237 -12.05 15.60 -15.87
N LEU A 238 -12.51 14.34 -15.85
CA LEU A 238 -12.44 13.46 -17.01
C LEU A 238 -13.27 13.99 -18.19
N ASN A 239 -14.47 14.55 -17.94
CA ASN A 239 -15.27 15.15 -19.01
C ASN A 239 -14.66 16.42 -19.59
N ASN A 240 -13.99 17.25 -18.77
CA ASN A 240 -13.39 18.49 -19.23
C ASN A 240 -12.15 18.26 -20.11
N TYR A 241 -11.38 17.21 -19.81
CA TYR A 241 -10.08 16.96 -20.43
C TYR A 241 -10.03 15.69 -21.28
N ALA A 242 -11.17 15.02 -21.51
CA ALA A 242 -11.25 13.82 -22.33
C ALA A 242 -10.58 14.03 -23.70
N TYR A 243 -9.76 13.05 -24.09
CA TYR A 243 -8.94 13.05 -25.32
C TYR A 243 -7.92 14.19 -25.38
N SER A 244 -7.48 14.68 -24.22
CA SER A 244 -6.51 15.77 -24.10
C SER A 244 -5.59 15.57 -22.91
N ASN A 245 -4.77 16.59 -22.65
CA ASN A 245 -3.79 16.62 -21.58
C ASN A 245 -4.25 17.50 -20.42
N ALA A 246 -3.80 17.19 -19.19
CA ALA A 246 -4.12 17.97 -18.01
C ALA A 246 -2.96 18.07 -17.00
N LYS A 247 -2.99 19.12 -16.18
CA LYS A 247 -2.05 19.38 -15.09
C LYS A 247 -2.70 19.15 -13.74
N GLY A 248 -1.89 18.93 -12.70
CA GLY A 248 -2.38 18.78 -11.33
C GLY A 248 -3.23 19.96 -10.88
N SER A 249 -2.87 21.18 -11.28
CA SER A 249 -3.63 22.39 -10.97
C SER A 249 -5.06 22.36 -11.51
N HIS A 250 -5.29 21.81 -12.71
CA HIS A 250 -6.62 21.71 -13.30
C HIS A 250 -7.56 20.83 -12.47
N LEU A 251 -7.04 19.72 -11.93
CA LEU A 251 -7.80 18.85 -11.04
C LEU A 251 -8.14 19.56 -9.73
N TRP A 252 -7.16 20.21 -9.10
CA TRP A 252 -7.37 20.87 -7.81
C TRP A 252 -8.37 22.03 -7.90
N GLU A 253 -8.36 22.80 -8.98
CA GLU A 253 -9.36 23.84 -9.24
C GLU A 253 -10.80 23.26 -9.30
N ILE A 254 -10.99 22.10 -9.93
CA ILE A 254 -12.28 21.42 -10.01
C ILE A 254 -12.73 20.94 -8.62
N VAL A 255 -11.82 20.30 -7.89
CA VAL A 255 -12.09 19.79 -6.53
C VAL A 255 -12.48 20.93 -5.59
N GLU A 256 -11.79 22.07 -5.65
CA GLU A 256 -12.14 23.26 -4.87
C GLU A 256 -13.49 23.83 -5.26
N LYS A 257 -13.78 23.94 -6.55
CA LYS A 257 -15.07 24.45 -7.02
C LYS A 257 -16.24 23.58 -6.54
N ILE A 258 -16.14 22.26 -6.68
CA ILE A 258 -17.21 21.34 -6.24
C ILE A 258 -17.36 21.36 -4.73
N SER A 259 -16.25 21.30 -3.99
CA SER A 259 -16.27 21.36 -2.54
C SER A 259 -16.86 22.68 -2.03
N ALA A 260 -16.72 23.77 -2.78
CA ALA A 260 -17.28 25.08 -2.43
C ALA A 260 -18.80 25.05 -2.56
N LEU A 261 -19.29 24.51 -3.67
CA LEU A 261 -20.70 24.45 -4.05
C LEU A 261 -21.52 23.49 -3.17
N LEU A 262 -20.99 22.30 -2.88
CA LEU A 262 -21.76 21.23 -2.23
C LEU A 262 -21.54 21.11 -0.72
N GLY A 263 -20.51 21.77 -0.18
CA GLY A 263 -20.07 21.53 1.19
C GLY A 263 -19.14 20.32 1.28
N SER A 264 -18.18 20.33 2.21
CA SER A 264 -17.36 19.15 2.53
C SER A 264 -17.77 18.64 3.93
N PRO A 265 -17.66 17.32 4.21
CA PRO A 265 -17.97 16.76 5.52
C PRO A 265 -17.19 17.41 6.67
N THR A 266 -16.03 18.00 6.35
CA THR A 266 -15.12 18.60 7.33
C THR A 266 -15.26 20.13 7.42
N LYS A 267 -16.21 20.77 6.72
CA LYS A 267 -16.39 22.23 6.80
C LYS A 267 -16.86 22.67 8.19
N SER A 268 -16.11 23.59 8.80
CA SER A 268 -16.67 24.55 9.76
C SER A 268 -17.03 25.82 9.00
N ILE A 269 -18.32 26.14 8.89
CA ILE A 269 -18.75 27.37 8.24
C ILE A 269 -18.62 28.51 9.26
N GLN A 270 -17.60 29.36 9.13
CA GLN A 270 -17.57 30.66 9.82
C GLN A 270 -18.22 31.72 8.93
N TYR A 271 -19.43 32.16 9.28
CA TYR A 271 -20.05 33.34 8.68
C TYR A 271 -19.60 34.62 9.41
N SER A 272 -19.09 35.61 8.67
CA SER A 272 -19.20 37.01 9.07
C SER A 272 -20.47 37.59 8.45
N PRO A 273 -21.42 38.16 9.23
CA PRO A 273 -22.79 38.43 8.78
C PRO A 273 -22.98 39.60 7.80
N THR A 274 -21.92 40.22 7.27
CA THR A 274 -22.06 41.48 6.50
C THR A 274 -21.86 41.40 4.99
N LEU A 275 -21.61 40.23 4.39
CA LEU A 275 -21.31 40.16 2.94
C LEU A 275 -21.95 38.98 2.19
N VAL A 276 -23.28 38.86 2.24
CA VAL A 276 -23.99 37.73 1.60
C VAL A 276 -24.22 37.90 0.09
N ILE A 277 -24.04 39.09 -0.50
CA ILE A 277 -24.41 39.32 -1.91
C ILE A 277 -23.20 39.39 -2.87
N LEU A 278 -21.95 39.49 -2.38
CA LEU A 278 -20.75 39.50 -3.24
C LEU A 278 -20.00 38.15 -3.29
N VAL A 279 -20.24 37.25 -2.33
CA VAL A 279 -19.46 36.00 -2.15
C VAL A 279 -19.87 34.88 -3.12
N VAL A 280 -21.03 34.99 -3.77
CA VAL A 280 -21.52 34.00 -4.74
C VAL A 280 -20.71 33.98 -6.05
N LEU A 281 -19.86 34.98 -6.29
CA LEU A 281 -19.09 35.08 -7.55
C LEU A 281 -17.64 34.57 -7.48
N VAL A 282 -17.06 34.34 -6.28
CA VAL A 282 -15.67 33.85 -6.14
C VAL A 282 -15.49 33.00 -4.86
N ALA A 283 -16.32 31.98 -4.64
CA ALA A 283 -16.17 31.10 -3.49
C ALA A 283 -15.25 29.90 -3.83
N TYR A 284 -13.98 29.97 -3.43
CA TYR A 284 -13.10 28.79 -3.37
C TYR A 284 -13.44 27.97 -2.12
N ALA A 285 -13.35 26.64 -2.19
CA ALA A 285 -13.50 25.80 -1.01
C ALA A 285 -12.29 25.98 -0.11
N VAL A 286 -12.56 26.33 1.13
CA VAL A 286 -11.55 26.44 2.16
C VAL A 286 -11.85 25.35 3.18
N LEU A 287 -10.89 24.44 3.38
CA LEU A 287 -10.88 23.50 4.50
C LEU A 287 -10.81 24.31 5.82
N PRO A 288 -11.13 23.72 6.99
CA PRO A 288 -10.98 24.43 8.26
C PRO A 288 -9.64 25.17 8.37
N ASN A 289 -9.65 26.36 8.98
CA ASN A 289 -8.48 27.23 9.19
C ASN A 289 -7.88 27.94 7.97
N GLY A 290 -8.62 28.12 6.87
CA GLY A 290 -8.13 28.95 5.76
C GLY A 290 -7.33 28.21 4.69
N ILE A 291 -7.22 26.87 4.79
CA ILE A 291 -6.39 26.06 3.90
C ILE A 291 -7.18 25.72 2.62
N SER A 292 -6.64 26.07 1.46
CA SER A 292 -7.18 25.63 0.18
C SER A 292 -6.74 24.19 -0.12
N ILE A 293 -7.54 23.45 -0.89
CA ILE A 293 -7.25 22.04 -1.23
C ILE A 293 -6.00 21.97 -2.10
N GLN A 294 -5.84 22.93 -3.01
CA GLN A 294 -4.65 23.06 -3.84
C GLN A 294 -3.39 23.31 -2.99
N SER A 295 -3.45 24.20 -1.98
CA SER A 295 -2.29 24.43 -1.11
C SER A 295 -1.94 23.20 -0.28
N LEU A 296 -2.94 22.47 0.23
CA LEU A 296 -2.73 21.20 0.92
C LEU A 296 -2.10 20.17 0.00
N ALA A 297 -2.68 19.92 -1.17
CA ALA A 297 -2.16 18.96 -2.13
C ALA A 297 -0.73 19.32 -2.57
N ASN A 298 -0.49 20.58 -2.94
CA ASN A 298 0.83 21.09 -3.29
C ASN A 298 1.86 20.83 -2.19
N ALA A 299 1.51 21.07 -0.93
CA ALA A 299 2.42 20.83 0.19
C ALA A 299 2.90 19.37 0.26
N TYR A 300 2.07 18.39 -0.12
CA TYR A 300 2.43 16.98 -0.11
C TYR A 300 3.00 16.45 -1.43
N ILE A 301 2.68 17.05 -2.57
CA ILE A 301 3.19 16.58 -3.88
C ILE A 301 4.50 17.26 -4.29
N THR A 302 4.75 18.52 -3.92
CA THR A 302 5.93 19.27 -4.37
C THR A 302 7.07 19.29 -3.34
N GLN A 303 6.80 18.92 -2.09
CA GLN A 303 7.81 18.83 -1.03
C GLN A 303 8.28 17.39 -0.88
N VAL A 304 9.56 17.21 -0.54
CA VAL A 304 10.14 15.88 -0.30
C VAL A 304 9.91 15.44 1.13
N GLY A 305 9.53 14.17 1.33
CA GLY A 305 9.43 13.54 2.64
C GLY A 305 8.03 13.58 3.23
N CYS A 306 7.89 12.90 4.36
CA CYS A 306 6.68 12.88 5.15
C CYS A 306 6.86 13.66 6.47
N PRO A 307 5.80 14.32 6.97
CA PRO A 307 5.83 14.96 8.27
C PRO A 307 5.84 13.93 9.41
N MET A 308 6.49 14.33 10.51
CA MET A 308 6.42 13.67 11.82
C MET A 308 5.90 14.67 12.85
N ILE A 309 5.04 14.17 13.74
CA ILE A 309 4.52 14.93 14.88
C ILE A 309 4.80 14.20 16.19
N TYR A 310 4.99 14.96 17.27
CA TYR A 310 5.12 14.42 18.62
C TYR A 310 3.85 14.70 19.43
N VAL A 311 3.23 13.68 20.00
CA VAL A 311 1.92 13.79 20.66
C VAL A 311 2.01 13.37 22.11
N THR A 312 1.45 14.20 22.99
CA THR A 312 1.35 13.91 24.43
C THR A 312 -0.09 14.02 24.89
N LEU A 313 -0.48 13.14 25.82
CA LEU A 313 -1.79 13.16 26.46
C LEU A 313 -1.65 13.55 27.94
N SER A 314 -2.21 14.70 28.30
CA SER A 314 -2.42 15.11 29.70
C SER A 314 -3.86 14.89 30.11
N ASP A 315 -4.15 14.91 31.41
CA ASP A 315 -5.49 14.62 31.96
C ASP A 315 -6.58 15.62 31.47
N ALA A 316 -6.19 16.76 30.90
CA ALA A 316 -7.13 17.79 30.42
C ALA A 316 -7.03 18.09 28.91
N LYS A 317 -5.91 17.75 28.26
CA LYS A 317 -5.65 18.14 26.88
C LYS A 317 -4.71 17.19 26.15
N ILE A 318 -4.95 17.06 24.86
CA ILE A 318 -3.99 16.53 23.89
C ILE A 318 -3.14 17.70 23.42
N ILE A 319 -1.84 17.48 23.32
CA ILE A 319 -0.91 18.45 22.76
C ILE A 319 -0.14 17.76 21.66
N VAL A 320 -0.15 18.36 20.47
CA VAL A 320 0.75 18.01 19.38
C VAL A 320 1.84 19.06 19.34
N HIS A 321 3.06 18.60 19.53
CA HIS A 321 4.26 19.42 19.65
C HIS A 321 5.07 19.36 18.38
N ASN A 322 5.27 20.54 17.81
CA ASN A 322 6.09 20.80 16.65
C ASN A 322 5.76 19.90 15.44
N GLN A 323 6.35 20.22 14.31
CA GLN A 323 6.39 19.31 13.18
C GLN A 323 7.76 19.39 12.51
N THR A 324 8.23 18.25 12.03
CA THR A 324 9.50 18.16 11.31
C THR A 324 9.38 17.12 10.22
N ARG A 325 10.25 17.19 9.21
CA ARG A 325 10.40 16.08 8.26
C ARG A 325 10.92 14.83 8.98
N TYR A 326 10.29 13.69 8.72
CA TYR A 326 10.80 12.39 9.14
C TYR A 326 12.03 11.99 8.32
N PHE A 327 13.02 11.40 8.99
CA PHE A 327 14.16 10.75 8.37
C PHE A 327 14.33 9.35 8.93
N SER A 328 14.56 8.38 8.04
CA SER A 328 14.79 6.97 8.40
C SER A 328 16.14 6.76 9.08
N GLU A 329 17.07 7.69 8.88
CA GLU A 329 18.40 7.72 9.49
C GLU A 329 18.45 8.72 10.66
N ASP A 330 19.31 8.44 11.64
CA ASP A 330 19.52 9.32 12.79
C ASP A 330 20.35 10.59 12.46
N GLY A 331 20.25 11.60 13.32
CA GLY A 331 21.08 12.80 13.31
C GLY A 331 20.64 13.90 12.36
N MET A 332 19.50 13.76 11.70
CA MET A 332 18.96 14.76 10.76
C MET A 332 17.70 15.43 11.27
N GLN A 333 17.64 16.75 11.05
CA GLN A 333 16.46 17.57 11.26
C GLN A 333 16.34 18.57 10.12
N MET A 334 15.13 18.67 9.57
CA MET A 334 14.77 19.66 8.56
C MET A 334 13.40 20.21 8.91
N ASN A 335 13.31 21.53 9.03
CA ASN A 335 12.09 22.25 9.45
C ASN A 335 11.15 22.49 8.27
N THR A 336 11.02 21.51 7.37
CA THR A 336 9.94 21.53 6.39
C THR A 336 8.63 21.32 7.14
N GLU A 337 7.63 22.12 6.79
CA GLU A 337 6.33 22.09 7.44
C GLU A 337 5.23 21.78 6.43
N TRP A 338 4.20 21.10 6.92
CA TRP A 338 3.01 20.72 6.18
C TRP A 338 1.76 21.22 6.93
N PRO A 339 0.67 21.53 6.22
CA PRO A 339 -0.65 21.59 6.84
C PRO A 339 -1.15 20.15 7.07
N ILE A 340 -1.13 19.68 8.31
CA ILE A 340 -1.38 18.26 8.65
C ILE A 340 -2.81 18.10 9.19
N PRO A 341 -3.70 17.38 8.48
CA PRO A 341 -4.96 16.90 9.04
C PRO A 341 -4.70 15.71 9.99
N ILE A 342 -5.18 15.82 11.23
CA ILE A 342 -4.96 14.84 12.28
C ILE A 342 -6.30 14.24 12.69
N HIS A 343 -6.57 13.04 12.18
CA HIS A 343 -7.63 12.19 12.70
C HIS A 343 -7.19 11.58 14.02
N TYR A 344 -7.93 11.74 15.11
CA TYR A 344 -7.57 11.14 16.39
C TYR A 344 -8.78 10.50 17.08
N ARG A 345 -8.48 9.55 17.96
CA ARG A 345 -9.44 8.95 18.89
C ARG A 345 -8.75 8.60 20.21
N THR A 346 -9.53 8.34 21.25
CA THR A 346 -9.04 7.87 22.55
C THR A 346 -9.71 6.57 22.95
N ASP A 347 -9.38 6.08 24.15
CA ASP A 347 -10.04 4.94 24.79
C ASP A 347 -11.52 5.19 25.11
N ILE A 348 -11.89 6.45 25.38
CA ILE A 348 -13.27 6.85 25.70
C ILE A 348 -13.98 7.35 24.45
N GLN A 349 -13.34 8.23 23.68
CA GLN A 349 -13.87 8.78 22.44
C GLN A 349 -13.47 7.89 21.28
N THR A 350 -14.31 6.90 20.97
CA THR A 350 -14.03 5.88 19.96
C THR A 350 -14.17 6.38 18.52
N GLU A 351 -15.01 7.39 18.29
CA GLU A 351 -15.20 8.00 16.97
C GLU A 351 -14.05 8.93 16.60
N SER A 352 -13.59 8.83 15.36
CA SER A 352 -12.52 9.68 14.81
C SER A 352 -12.93 11.15 14.81
N GLN A 353 -12.06 12.00 15.34
CA GLN A 353 -12.19 13.46 15.32
C GLN A 353 -11.10 14.07 14.46
N LEU A 354 -11.39 15.16 13.77
CA LEU A 354 -10.42 15.86 12.93
C LEU A 354 -9.93 17.14 13.61
N GLN A 355 -8.61 17.29 13.72
CA GLN A 355 -7.91 18.52 14.12
C GLN A 355 -6.78 18.82 13.14
N TRP A 356 -6.13 19.97 13.30
CA TRP A 356 -5.11 20.45 12.37
C TRP A 356 -3.85 20.90 13.08
N MET A 357 -2.70 20.60 12.47
CA MET A 357 -1.42 21.23 12.75
C MET A 357 -1.00 22.03 11.51
N ASN A 358 -1.08 23.35 11.60
CA ASN A 358 -0.81 24.24 10.47
C ASN A 358 0.67 24.64 10.40
N VAL A 359 1.07 25.14 9.22
CA VAL A 359 2.38 25.77 9.01
C VAL A 359 2.53 26.97 9.95
N GLY A 360 3.71 27.11 10.55
CA GLY A 360 4.09 28.17 11.49
C GLY A 360 3.65 27.93 12.94
N TYR A 361 2.93 26.85 13.23
CA TYR A 361 2.48 26.55 14.59
C TYR A 361 3.54 25.72 15.30
N SER A 362 4.01 26.18 16.46
CA SER A 362 4.93 25.38 17.27
C SER A 362 4.19 24.28 18.04
N ASN A 363 3.03 24.57 18.60
CA ASN A 363 2.20 23.59 19.33
C ASN A 363 0.72 23.84 19.04
N VAL A 364 -0.06 22.77 18.96
CA VAL A 364 -1.52 22.81 18.98
C VAL A 364 -2.04 21.96 20.13
N SER A 365 -3.11 22.42 20.78
CA SER A 365 -3.73 21.67 21.87
C SER A 365 -5.24 21.77 21.84
N TRP A 366 -5.90 20.66 22.13
CA TRP A 366 -7.35 20.57 22.22
C TRP A 366 -7.78 19.85 23.49
N PRO A 367 -8.95 20.19 24.05
CA PRO A 367 -9.45 19.56 25.26
C PRO A 367 -9.78 18.09 25.01
N VAL A 368 -9.58 17.26 26.03
CA VAL A 368 -10.03 15.85 26.03
C VAL A 368 -11.22 15.73 26.95
N MET A 369 -12.26 15.02 26.50
CA MET A 369 -13.38 14.70 27.36
C MET A 369 -13.01 13.51 28.27
N ASN A 370 -12.94 13.78 29.58
CA ASN A 370 -12.64 12.84 30.65
C ASN A 370 -11.22 12.22 30.60
N ASN A 371 -10.84 11.55 31.70
CA ASN A 371 -9.52 10.96 31.98
C ASN A 371 -9.15 9.80 31.02
N SER A 372 -8.99 10.11 29.73
CA SER A 372 -8.53 9.15 28.73
C SER A 372 -7.15 8.64 29.08
N LYS A 373 -6.96 7.33 28.93
CA LYS A 373 -5.70 6.65 29.25
C LYS A 373 -4.69 6.77 28.13
N TRP A 374 -5.17 6.65 26.89
CA TRP A 374 -4.33 6.73 25.70
C TRP A 374 -5.03 7.47 24.56
N ILE A 375 -4.23 8.01 23.65
CA ILE A 375 -4.64 8.59 22.37
C ILE A 375 -3.98 7.83 21.22
N ILE A 376 -4.73 7.67 20.14
CA ILE A 376 -4.20 7.32 18.82
C ILE A 376 -4.47 8.51 17.91
N ALA A 377 -3.40 9.24 17.56
CA ALA A 377 -3.42 10.22 16.49
C ALA A 377 -3.09 9.53 15.16
N ASN A 378 -3.59 10.10 14.08
CA ASN A 378 -3.71 9.50 12.75
C ASN A 378 -4.55 8.19 12.72
N THR A 379 -5.64 8.12 13.48
CA THR A 379 -6.46 6.89 13.53
C THR A 379 -7.06 6.55 12.18
N GLY A 380 -7.09 5.24 11.85
CA GLY A 380 -7.42 4.72 10.53
C GLY A 380 -6.30 4.89 9.51
N GLY A 381 -5.13 5.39 9.92
CA GLY A 381 -3.97 5.64 9.08
C GLY A 381 -4.29 6.54 7.90
N ILE A 382 -5.15 7.55 8.08
CA ILE A 382 -5.73 8.37 7.01
C ILE A 382 -4.74 9.41 6.47
N GLY A 383 -4.05 10.10 7.37
CA GLY A 383 -3.07 11.11 7.04
C GLY A 383 -1.73 10.51 6.65
N TYR A 384 -1.02 11.20 5.76
CA TYR A 384 0.36 10.89 5.40
C TYR A 384 1.31 11.55 6.41
N VAL A 385 1.36 10.98 7.62
CA VAL A 385 2.12 11.50 8.78
C VAL A 385 2.55 10.36 9.69
N LYS A 386 3.77 10.43 10.24
CA LYS A 386 4.22 9.54 11.33
C LYS A 386 4.00 10.17 12.69
N VAL A 387 3.60 9.35 13.66
CA VAL A 387 3.18 9.83 14.99
C VAL A 387 4.06 9.23 16.09
N LEU A 388 4.85 10.07 16.74
CA LEU A 388 5.64 9.71 17.91
C LEU A 388 4.86 10.10 19.18
N TYR A 389 4.81 9.20 20.16
CA TYR A 389 4.15 9.46 21.44
C TYR A 389 5.15 9.58 22.60
N ASP A 390 4.69 10.12 23.74
CA ASP A 390 5.42 10.01 25.00
C ASP A 390 5.37 8.58 25.59
N THR A 391 6.29 8.31 26.50
CA THR A 391 6.41 6.98 27.15
C THR A 391 5.17 6.60 27.94
N LYS A 392 4.45 7.59 28.51
CA LYS A 392 3.17 7.37 29.21
C LYS A 392 2.11 6.80 28.27
N ASN A 393 1.93 7.40 27.09
CA ASN A 393 0.94 6.92 26.13
C ASN A 393 1.31 5.53 25.58
N TYR A 394 2.59 5.29 25.25
CA TYR A 394 3.04 3.95 24.85
C TYR A 394 2.77 2.90 25.93
N ALA A 395 3.02 3.20 27.20
CA ALA A 395 2.74 2.27 28.29
C ALA A 395 1.25 1.93 28.42
N GLU A 396 0.34 2.90 28.24
CA GLU A 396 -1.10 2.65 28.25
C GLU A 396 -1.58 1.89 27.00
N LEU A 397 -1.00 2.16 25.83
CA LEU A 397 -1.23 1.38 24.61
C LEU A 397 -0.78 -0.08 24.79
N THR A 398 0.41 -0.33 25.35
CA THR A 398 0.89 -1.69 25.65
C THR A 398 -0.07 -2.43 26.58
N LYS A 399 -0.57 -1.78 27.63
CA LYS A 399 -1.58 -2.37 28.53
C LYS A 399 -2.88 -2.69 27.78
N GLN A 400 -3.35 -1.80 26.91
CA GLN A 400 -4.54 -2.02 26.10
C GLN A 400 -4.36 -3.21 25.15
N LEU A 401 -3.23 -3.29 24.44
CA LEU A 401 -2.94 -4.37 23.50
C LEU A 401 -2.89 -5.73 24.21
N ARG A 402 -2.24 -5.81 25.38
CA ARG A 402 -2.14 -7.06 26.15
C ARG A 402 -3.45 -7.51 26.80
N SER A 403 -4.34 -6.57 27.13
CA SER A 403 -5.62 -6.89 27.77
C SER A 403 -6.75 -7.13 26.78
N ASN A 404 -6.83 -6.30 25.74
CA ASN A 404 -7.79 -6.41 24.65
C ASN A 404 -7.28 -5.63 23.42
N HIS A 405 -6.50 -6.29 22.58
CA HIS A 405 -5.98 -5.70 21.34
C HIS A 405 -7.10 -5.35 20.34
N THR A 406 -8.24 -6.06 20.36
CA THR A 406 -9.33 -5.85 19.38
C THR A 406 -10.09 -4.53 19.56
N ALA A 407 -9.93 -3.86 20.71
CA ALA A 407 -10.40 -2.49 20.92
C ALA A 407 -9.65 -1.45 20.06
N ILE A 408 -8.49 -1.83 19.52
CA ILE A 408 -7.72 -1.04 18.56
C ILE A 408 -7.84 -1.71 17.20
N SER A 409 -8.25 -0.95 16.19
CA SER A 409 -8.39 -1.48 14.82
C SER A 409 -7.07 -2.06 14.33
N THR A 410 -7.11 -3.05 13.41
CA THR A 410 -5.88 -3.61 12.84
C THR A 410 -4.99 -2.53 12.22
N VAL A 411 -5.56 -1.58 11.47
CA VAL A 411 -4.79 -0.50 10.85
C VAL A 411 -4.08 0.36 11.88
N ASP A 412 -4.76 0.71 12.99
CA ASP A 412 -4.12 1.47 14.07
C ASP A 412 -3.02 0.66 14.77
N ARG A 413 -3.22 -0.65 15.00
CA ARG A 413 -2.19 -1.54 15.57
C ARG A 413 -0.96 -1.60 14.66
N THR A 414 -1.17 -1.78 13.36
CA THR A 414 -0.11 -1.76 12.35
C THR A 414 0.64 -0.44 12.38
N MET A 415 -0.08 0.69 12.40
CA MET A 415 0.53 2.02 12.45
C MET A 415 1.41 2.20 13.69
N ILE A 416 0.90 1.87 14.88
CA ILE A 416 1.63 1.99 16.14
C ILE A 416 2.92 1.17 16.10
N LEU A 417 2.86 -0.07 15.61
CA LEU A 417 4.02 -0.96 15.54
C LEU A 417 5.04 -0.52 14.48
N VAL A 418 4.57 -0.10 13.30
CA VAL A 418 5.43 0.45 12.23
C VAL A 418 6.14 1.71 12.68
N ASP A 419 5.40 2.68 13.21
CA ASP A 419 5.99 3.94 13.64
C ASP A 419 6.95 3.73 14.82
N ALA A 420 6.60 2.92 15.82
CA ALA A 420 7.49 2.61 16.94
C ALA A 420 8.82 1.97 16.46
N PHE A 421 8.74 1.01 15.54
CA PHE A 421 9.94 0.39 14.96
C PHE A 421 10.80 1.40 14.19
N ASP A 422 10.18 2.20 13.33
CA ASP A 422 10.86 3.20 12.52
C ASP A 422 11.50 4.31 13.35
N PHE A 423 10.87 4.70 14.47
CA PHE A 423 11.47 5.62 15.43
C PHE A 423 12.58 4.98 16.26
N SER A 424 12.54 3.67 16.47
CA SER A 424 13.66 2.96 17.10
C SER A 424 14.90 2.92 16.19
N LYS A 425 14.72 2.70 14.89
CA LYS A 425 15.80 2.77 13.89
C LYS A 425 16.47 4.15 13.83
N SER A 426 15.67 5.21 13.97
CA SER A 426 16.12 6.61 13.90
C SER A 426 16.45 7.22 15.27
N SER A 427 16.65 6.38 16.29
CA SER A 427 17.03 6.75 17.68
C SER A 427 16.09 7.74 18.38
N LYS A 428 14.84 7.85 17.91
CA LYS A 428 13.77 8.70 18.48
C LYS A 428 12.92 7.97 19.51
N LEU A 429 12.95 6.64 19.51
CA LEU A 429 12.26 5.78 20.47
C LEU A 429 13.21 4.68 20.95
N SER A 430 13.14 4.29 22.22
CA SER A 430 13.87 3.12 22.70
C SER A 430 13.33 1.85 22.03
N ILE A 431 14.21 0.98 21.54
CA ILE A 431 13.82 -0.33 21.00
C ILE A 431 13.07 -1.17 22.04
N GLU A 432 13.32 -0.98 23.33
CA GLU A 432 12.61 -1.66 24.43
C GLU A 432 11.10 -1.37 24.39
N ILE A 433 10.70 -0.13 24.06
CA ILE A 433 9.28 0.24 23.95
C ILE A 433 8.62 -0.50 22.78
N TYR A 434 9.32 -0.63 21.65
CA TYR A 434 8.83 -1.39 20.51
C TYR A 434 8.71 -2.89 20.84
N LEU A 435 9.73 -3.48 21.49
CA LEU A 435 9.69 -4.88 21.92
C LEU A 435 8.57 -5.14 22.94
N ASP A 436 8.32 -4.21 23.86
CA ASP A 436 7.21 -4.29 24.82
C ASP A 436 5.84 -4.25 24.12
N LEU A 437 5.68 -3.39 23.10
CA LEU A 437 4.49 -3.36 22.26
C LEU A 437 4.29 -4.68 21.54
N LEU A 438 5.35 -5.35 21.07
CA LEU A 438 5.24 -6.64 20.39
C LEU A 438 4.80 -7.80 21.28
N LEU A 439 4.87 -7.68 22.61
CA LEU A 439 4.57 -8.78 23.52
C LEU A 439 3.11 -9.28 23.45
N TYR A 440 2.18 -8.49 22.90
CA TYR A 440 0.80 -8.96 22.66
C TYR A 440 0.66 -9.82 21.40
N ALA A 441 1.65 -9.79 20.50
CA ALA A 441 1.53 -10.34 19.15
C ALA A 441 1.13 -11.82 19.15
N THR A 442 1.41 -12.59 20.20
CA THR A 442 0.93 -13.98 20.33
C THR A 442 -0.58 -14.16 20.24
N GLU A 443 -1.35 -13.11 20.55
CA GLU A 443 -2.81 -13.07 20.44
C GLU A 443 -3.30 -12.49 19.11
N GLU A 444 -2.40 -12.02 18.24
CA GLU A 444 -2.73 -11.43 16.95
C GLU A 444 -3.14 -12.51 15.94
N MET A 445 -4.18 -12.23 15.16
CA MET A 445 -4.68 -13.15 14.13
C MET A 445 -4.70 -12.53 12.73
N ASP A 446 -4.41 -11.23 12.61
CA ASP A 446 -4.38 -10.56 11.30
C ASP A 446 -3.11 -10.92 10.51
N ARG A 447 -3.31 -11.57 9.35
CA ARG A 447 -2.25 -12.04 8.46
C ARG A 447 -1.32 -10.91 8.00
N LEU A 448 -1.86 -9.75 7.65
CA LEU A 448 -1.08 -8.65 7.07
C LEU A 448 -0.24 -7.95 8.13
N LEU A 449 -0.77 -7.81 9.35
CA LEU A 449 0.01 -7.33 10.47
C LEU A 449 1.14 -8.29 10.83
N TRP A 450 0.87 -9.59 10.88
CA TRP A 450 1.93 -10.59 11.10
C TRP A 450 3.04 -10.54 10.06
N SER A 451 2.70 -10.36 8.78
CA SER A 451 3.69 -10.16 7.72
C SER A 451 4.59 -8.94 8.00
N THR A 452 4.01 -7.85 8.51
CA THR A 452 4.76 -6.65 8.92
C THR A 452 5.68 -6.93 10.11
N ILE A 453 5.18 -7.58 11.16
CA ILE A 453 5.96 -7.96 12.34
C ILE A 453 7.13 -8.85 11.94
N ILE A 454 6.91 -9.86 11.09
CA ILE A 454 7.95 -10.77 10.61
C ILE A 454 9.04 -9.99 9.87
N LYS A 455 8.69 -9.04 8.98
CA LYS A 455 9.67 -8.19 8.29
C LYS A 455 10.54 -7.41 9.29
N GLN A 456 9.91 -6.80 10.30
CA GLN A 456 10.63 -6.02 11.31
C GLN A 456 11.52 -6.89 12.20
N MET A 457 11.06 -8.09 12.56
CA MET A 457 11.83 -9.05 13.35
C MET A 457 13.01 -9.61 12.57
N ARG A 458 12.85 -9.92 11.28
CA ARG A 458 13.95 -10.32 10.39
C ARG A 458 15.02 -9.24 10.30
N TYR A 459 14.61 -7.97 10.15
CA TYR A 459 15.56 -6.86 10.17
C TYR A 459 16.37 -6.81 11.47
N ILE A 460 15.76 -7.08 12.63
CA ILE A 460 16.49 -7.17 13.90
C ILE A 460 17.42 -8.39 13.89
N GLU A 461 16.95 -9.54 13.42
CA GLU A 461 17.73 -10.78 13.31
C GLU A 461 19.00 -10.57 12.48
N ASP A 462 18.87 -9.98 11.29
CA ASP A 462 19.97 -9.67 10.38
C ASP A 462 21.02 -8.77 11.06
N LEU A 463 20.59 -7.82 11.90
CA LEU A 463 21.50 -6.93 12.64
C LEU A 463 22.24 -7.62 13.78
N ILE A 464 21.68 -8.68 14.35
CA ILE A 464 22.25 -9.39 15.51
C ILE A 464 22.87 -10.74 15.15
N GLU A 465 22.80 -11.18 13.90
CA GLU A 465 23.19 -12.51 13.41
C GLU A 465 24.57 -12.93 13.91
N ASP A 466 25.56 -12.03 13.79
CA ASP A 466 26.95 -12.27 14.20
C ASP A 466 27.23 -12.02 15.70
N THR A 467 26.19 -11.90 16.53
CA THR A 467 26.31 -11.56 17.95
C THR A 467 25.83 -12.70 18.86
N SER A 468 26.26 -12.67 20.12
CA SER A 468 25.76 -13.62 21.14
C SER A 468 24.25 -13.48 21.42
N PHE A 469 23.61 -12.41 20.95
CA PHE A 469 22.17 -12.22 21.06
C PHE A 469 21.37 -13.04 20.05
N ALA A 470 21.95 -13.42 18.89
CA ALA A 470 21.28 -14.23 17.88
C ALA A 470 20.75 -15.54 18.46
N GLU A 471 21.55 -16.25 19.26
CA GLU A 471 21.12 -17.50 19.90
C GLU A 471 19.91 -17.31 20.82
N ILE A 472 19.86 -16.20 21.56
CA ILE A 472 18.78 -15.91 22.50
C ILE A 472 17.50 -15.59 21.72
N PHE A 473 17.62 -14.77 20.69
CA PHE A 473 16.53 -14.36 19.81
C PHE A 473 15.92 -15.56 19.07
N GLN A 474 16.76 -16.39 18.45
CA GLN A 474 16.35 -17.59 17.70
C GLN A 474 15.72 -18.65 18.62
N LYS A 475 16.26 -18.89 19.82
CA LYS A 475 15.68 -19.88 20.76
C LYS A 475 14.25 -19.53 21.15
N GLN A 476 13.92 -18.25 21.31
CA GLN A 476 12.56 -17.81 21.63
C GLN A 476 11.59 -17.99 20.45
N ALA A 477 12.01 -17.61 19.23
CA ALA A 477 11.19 -17.77 18.02
C ALA A 477 10.98 -19.25 17.65
N GLN A 478 12.06 -20.04 17.66
CA GLN A 478 12.07 -21.48 17.34
C GLN A 478 11.17 -22.28 18.29
N HIS A 479 11.15 -21.94 19.58
CA HIS A 479 10.31 -22.62 20.57
C HIS A 479 8.80 -22.44 20.27
N GLN A 480 8.38 -21.26 19.79
CA GLN A 480 6.99 -21.00 19.44
C GLN A 480 6.60 -21.69 18.12
N TYR A 481 7.47 -21.64 17.10
CA TYR A 481 7.26 -22.33 15.82
C TYR A 481 7.14 -23.86 15.99
N ASN A 482 8.07 -24.47 16.74
CA ASN A 482 8.07 -25.91 16.98
C ASN A 482 6.83 -26.38 17.75
N ARG A 483 6.31 -25.56 18.68
CA ARG A 483 5.06 -25.85 19.40
C ARG A 483 3.87 -25.92 18.43
N TRP A 484 3.78 -24.97 17.52
CA TRP A 484 2.68 -24.88 16.55
C TRP A 484 2.70 -26.01 15.50
N ILE A 485 3.87 -26.37 14.97
CA ILE A 485 4.02 -27.49 14.02
C ILE A 485 3.61 -28.83 14.64
N MET A 486 3.93 -29.04 15.93
CA MET A 486 3.56 -30.28 16.64
C MET A 486 2.05 -30.43 16.84
N GLU A 487 1.30 -29.33 16.78
CA GLU A 487 -0.15 -29.30 16.93
C GLU A 487 -0.90 -29.47 15.59
N ASN A 488 -0.29 -29.10 14.44
CA ASN A 488 -0.92 -29.10 13.11
C ASN A 488 -0.25 -30.07 12.12
N ARG A 489 -0.92 -31.17 11.77
CA ARG A 489 -0.33 -32.30 10.99
C ARG A 489 -0.22 -32.10 9.47
N ARG A 490 -0.83 -31.06 8.87
CA ARG A 490 -0.70 -30.75 7.42
C ARG A 490 -0.76 -29.23 7.16
N PRO A 491 0.17 -28.67 6.37
CA PRO A 491 0.10 -27.27 5.97
C PRO A 491 -1.01 -27.05 4.93
N SER A 492 -1.83 -26.01 5.08
CA SER A 492 -2.69 -25.53 3.99
C SER A 492 -1.85 -24.83 2.91
N ALA A 493 -2.42 -24.60 1.72
CA ALA A 493 -1.77 -23.84 0.66
C ALA A 493 -1.32 -22.43 1.11
N GLU A 494 -1.99 -21.86 2.12
CA GLU A 494 -1.71 -20.52 2.66
C GLU A 494 -0.38 -20.44 3.42
N ILE A 495 0.03 -21.55 4.03
CA ILE A 495 1.24 -21.65 4.87
C ILE A 495 2.33 -22.51 4.22
N LEU A 496 2.05 -23.07 3.04
CA LEU A 496 2.96 -23.94 2.32
C LEU A 496 4.29 -23.23 2.02
N GLY A 497 4.26 -21.95 1.62
CA GLY A 497 5.49 -21.17 1.38
C GLY A 497 6.36 -21.02 2.63
N VAL A 498 5.74 -20.79 3.79
CA VAL A 498 6.44 -20.69 5.08
C VAL A 498 7.00 -22.04 5.49
N VAL A 499 6.20 -23.11 5.39
CA VAL A 499 6.61 -24.46 5.76
C VAL A 499 7.70 -25.01 4.83
N LEU A 500 7.66 -24.68 3.52
CA LEU A 500 8.72 -25.05 2.59
C LEU A 500 10.00 -24.27 2.88
N SER A 501 9.92 -22.94 3.05
CA SER A 501 11.08 -22.12 3.37
C SER A 501 11.76 -22.57 4.67
N GLU A 502 10.98 -22.73 5.73
CA GLU A 502 11.48 -23.10 7.05
C GLU A 502 11.86 -24.58 7.13
N GLY A 503 11.11 -25.45 6.44
CA GLY A 503 11.41 -26.88 6.33
C GLY A 503 12.68 -27.17 5.54
N VAL A 504 12.98 -26.38 4.51
CA VAL A 504 14.28 -26.44 3.80
C VAL A 504 15.40 -25.90 4.69
N ARG A 505 15.18 -24.75 5.37
CA ARG A 505 16.15 -24.17 6.31
C ARG A 505 16.55 -25.16 7.42
N GLN A 506 15.57 -25.84 8.01
CA GLN A 506 15.80 -26.79 9.10
C GLN A 506 16.22 -28.19 8.61
N GLY A 507 15.72 -28.65 7.46
CA GLY A 507 15.94 -29.99 6.94
C GLY A 507 17.21 -30.17 6.10
N GLY A 508 17.96 -29.09 5.87
CA GLY A 508 19.24 -29.10 5.16
C GLY A 508 19.14 -29.65 3.73
N HIS A 509 20.24 -30.23 3.23
CA HIS A 509 20.34 -30.69 1.83
C HIS A 509 19.24 -31.67 1.39
N VAL A 510 18.74 -32.53 2.29
CA VAL A 510 17.71 -33.53 1.94
C VAL A 510 16.35 -32.87 1.70
N ALA A 511 16.00 -31.87 2.51
CA ALA A 511 14.78 -31.09 2.32
C ALA A 511 14.90 -30.19 1.07
N TRP A 512 16.08 -29.60 0.84
CA TRP A 512 16.38 -28.81 -0.36
C TRP A 512 16.26 -29.65 -1.63
N ASP A 513 16.87 -30.83 -1.70
CA ASP A 513 16.79 -31.72 -2.87
C ASP A 513 15.35 -32.15 -3.18
N LYS A 514 14.54 -32.36 -2.14
CA LYS A 514 13.12 -32.71 -2.28
C LYS A 514 12.32 -31.53 -2.86
N ALA A 515 12.52 -30.32 -2.32
CA ALA A 515 11.88 -29.10 -2.81
C ALA A 515 12.30 -28.75 -4.25
N TYR A 516 13.59 -28.88 -4.56
CA TYR A 516 14.14 -28.65 -5.89
C TYR A 516 13.57 -29.61 -6.94
N ARG A 517 13.41 -30.89 -6.59
CA ARG A 517 12.80 -31.89 -7.48
C ARG A 517 11.31 -31.62 -7.73
N SER A 518 10.55 -31.19 -6.72
CA SER A 518 9.14 -30.80 -6.92
C SER A 518 8.99 -29.63 -7.89
N ILE A 519 9.89 -28.64 -7.85
CA ILE A 519 9.87 -27.49 -8.78
C ILE A 519 10.13 -27.95 -10.23
N LYS A 520 11.02 -28.93 -10.44
CA LYS A 520 11.32 -29.45 -11.80
C LYS A 520 10.20 -30.30 -12.41
N ILE A 521 9.35 -30.91 -11.59
CA ILE A 521 8.23 -31.74 -12.04
C ILE A 521 7.05 -30.86 -12.50
N GLU A 522 6.91 -29.64 -11.96
CA GLU A 522 5.87 -28.67 -12.33
C GLU A 522 6.18 -27.86 -13.59
N SER A 523 7.37 -28.01 -14.20
CA SER A 523 7.66 -27.45 -15.52
C SER A 523 6.87 -28.24 -16.59
N PRO A 524 6.01 -27.60 -17.41
CA PRO A 524 5.19 -28.28 -18.44
C PRO A 524 6.01 -29.15 -19.40
N ALA A 525 7.29 -28.80 -19.62
CA ALA A 525 8.21 -29.54 -20.47
C ALA A 525 8.56 -30.94 -19.93
N THR A 526 8.45 -31.19 -18.63
CA THR A 526 8.88 -32.45 -18.01
C THR A 526 7.77 -33.51 -18.03
N ILE A 527 6.49 -33.09 -17.95
CA ILE A 527 5.34 -34.01 -17.93
C ILE A 527 5.16 -34.69 -19.29
N ALA A 528 5.39 -33.97 -20.39
CA ALA A 528 5.31 -34.51 -21.74
C ALA A 528 6.40 -35.57 -22.03
N ILE A 529 7.60 -35.43 -21.44
CA ILE A 529 8.72 -36.34 -21.68
C ILE A 529 8.55 -37.69 -20.95
N ASN A 530 7.84 -37.71 -19.82
CA ASN A 530 7.65 -38.93 -19.03
C ASN A 530 6.45 -39.77 -19.47
N CYS A 531 5.40 -39.17 -20.06
CA CYS A 531 4.26 -39.94 -20.57
C CYS A 531 4.54 -40.70 -21.88
N GLU A 532 5.53 -40.29 -22.68
CA GLU A 532 5.93 -41.05 -23.88
C GLU A 532 6.80 -42.27 -23.56
N LYS A 533 7.24 -42.44 -22.30
CA LYS A 533 8.21 -43.48 -21.91
C LYS A 533 7.71 -44.56 -20.97
N GLU A 534 6.52 -44.44 -20.39
CA GLU A 534 5.99 -45.46 -19.49
C GLU A 534 4.55 -45.85 -19.84
N ASP A 535 4.31 -47.17 -19.89
CA ASP A 535 3.03 -47.81 -20.17
C ASP A 535 1.86 -47.20 -19.38
N GLU A 536 0.68 -47.18 -20.01
CA GLU A 536 -0.57 -46.56 -19.55
C GLU A 536 -1.00 -46.95 -18.11
N GLY A 537 -0.48 -48.04 -17.54
CA GLY A 537 -0.74 -48.47 -16.16
C GLY A 537 0.14 -47.84 -15.07
N SER A 538 1.14 -47.01 -15.42
CA SER A 538 1.99 -46.25 -14.48
C SER A 538 1.34 -44.94 -14.04
N CYS A 539 0.57 -44.31 -14.93
CA CYS A 539 0.04 -42.96 -14.74
C CYS A 539 -1.09 -42.89 -13.70
N GLU A 540 -1.93 -43.93 -13.59
CA GLU A 540 -3.00 -44.00 -12.58
C GLU A 540 -2.46 -44.09 -11.14
N ARG A 541 -1.30 -44.74 -10.94
CA ARG A 541 -0.69 -44.87 -9.60
C ARG A 541 0.03 -43.62 -9.12
N GLN A 542 0.48 -42.76 -10.02
CA GLN A 542 1.00 -41.44 -9.64
C GLN A 542 -0.12 -40.47 -9.25
N HIS A 543 -1.33 -40.61 -9.81
CA HIS A 543 -2.47 -39.76 -9.41
C HIS A 543 -2.97 -40.04 -7.98
N GLU A 544 -2.95 -41.29 -7.50
CA GLU A 544 -3.38 -41.62 -6.13
C GLU A 544 -2.38 -41.22 -5.04
N ALA A 545 -1.09 -41.06 -5.37
CA ALA A 545 -0.07 -40.62 -4.42
C ALA A 545 0.01 -39.08 -4.25
N PHE A 546 -0.74 -38.33 -5.06
CA PHE A 546 -0.73 -36.87 -5.12
C PHE A 546 -1.95 -36.19 -4.47
N ASN A 547 -2.89 -36.94 -3.87
CA ASN A 547 -4.03 -36.41 -3.09
C ASN A 547 -3.77 -36.32 -1.58
#